data_AF-A0A6M0BZ16-F1
#
_entry.id   AF-A0A6M0BZ16-F1
#
_cell.length_a   1.000
_cell.length_b   1.000
_cell.length_c   1.000
_cell.angle_alpha   90.00
_cell.angle_beta   90.00
_cell.angle_gamma   90.00
#
_symmetry.space_group_name_H-M   'P 1'
#
loop_
_entity.id
_entity.type
_entity.pdbx_description
1 polymer ?
#
loop_
_entity_poly.entity_id
_entity_poly.type
_entity_poly.pdbx_seq_one_letter_code
_entity_poly.pdbx_strand_id
1 'polypeptide(L)' 'MSKELVDLIMKAKELSPDEQLYLISHLAGELRRCEIKQKPRRKATEFIGVAPNHLGGMDAQEYVTRMRRGEFPDLEIMVK' A
#
# COMPACT_ATOMS: atom_id res chain seq x y z
N MET A 1 7.74 5.37 24.25
CA MET A 1 9.13 5.20 23.76
C MET A 1 9.89 4.36 24.78
N SER A 2 10.72 3.41 24.33
CA SER A 2 11.54 2.63 25.28
C SER A 2 12.61 3.52 25.93
N LYS A 3 13.03 3.19 27.15
CA LYS A 3 14.11 3.91 27.85
C LYS A 3 15.42 3.89 27.06
N GLU A 4 15.74 2.72 26.50
CA GLU A 4 16.93 2.50 25.67
C GLU A 4 16.99 3.44 24.45
N LEU A 5 15.86 3.71 23.81
CA LEU A 5 15.80 4.63 22.67
C LEU A 5 16.06 6.08 23.08
N VAL A 6 15.54 6.50 24.24
CA VAL A 6 15.76 7.85 24.76
C VAL A 6 17.25 8.06 25.08
N ASP A 7 17.88 7.07 25.72
CA ASP A 7 19.30 7.13 26.05
C ASP A 7 20.18 7.17 24.78
N LEU A 8 19.80 6.42 23.75
CA LEU A 8 20.54 6.40 22.48
C LEU A 8 20.40 7.72 21.71
N ILE A 9 19.23 8.37 21.76
CA ILE A 9 19.04 9.72 21.20
C ILE A 9 19.91 10.74 21.93
N MET A 10 20.00 10.66 23.26
CA MET A 10 20.85 11.56 24.03
C MET A 10 22.32 11.39 23.66
N LYS A 11 22.80 10.15 23.58
CA LYS A 11 24.18 9.86 23.16
C LYS A 11 24.46 10.28 21.72
N ALA A 12 23.50 10.08 20.80
CA ALA A 12 23.67 10.48 19.40
C ALA A 12 23.81 12.00 19.23
N LYS A 13 23.25 12.82 20.13
CA LYS A 13 23.41 14.27 20.10
C LYS A 13 24.80 14.75 20.51
N GLU A 14 25.53 13.96 21.28
CA GLU A 14 26.90 14.27 21.71
C GLU A 14 27.94 13.97 20.62
N LEU A 15 27.56 13.20 19.60
CA LEU A 15 28.41 12.88 18.45
C LEU A 15 28.63 14.09 17.55
N SER A 16 29.78 14.13 16.89
CA SER A 16 30.04 15.10 15.81
C SER A 16 29.11 14.87 14.61
N PRO A 17 28.91 15.87 13.73
CA PRO A 17 28.07 15.72 12.54
C PRO A 17 28.46 14.53 11.65
N ASP A 18 29.76 14.26 11.48
CA ASP A 18 30.25 13.15 10.66
C ASP A 18 29.91 11.80 11.29
N GLU A 19 30.06 11.66 12.60
CA GLU A 19 29.68 10.46 13.35
C GLU A 19 28.17 10.24 13.37
N GLN A 20 27.37 11.30 13.43
CA GLN A 20 25.92 11.21 13.29
C GLN A 20 25.52 10.69 11.92
N LEU A 21 26.14 11.21 10.85
CA LEU A 21 25.91 10.72 9.48
C LEU A 21 26.34 9.26 9.32
N TYR A 22 27.46 8.87 9.91
CA TYR A 22 27.90 7.49 9.94
C TYR A 22 26.88 6.59 10.66
N LEU A 23 26.41 6.98 11.84
CA LEU A 23 25.39 6.26 12.60
C LEU A 23 24.08 6.10 11.81
N ILE A 24 23.63 7.15 11.14
CA ILE A 24 22.44 7.09 10.26
C ILE A 24 22.67 6.06 9.14
N SER A 25 23.83 6.09 8.48
CA SER A 25 24.13 5.17 7.39
C SER A 25 24.17 3.71 7.85
N HIS A 26 24.74 3.45 9.03
CA HIS A 26 24.83 2.14 9.63
C HIS A 26 23.44 1.58 9.96
N LEU A 27 22.60 2.36 10.66
CA LEU A 27 21.23 1.97 11.01
C LEU A 27 20.36 1.76 9.76
N ALA A 28 20.49 2.63 8.74
CA ALA A 28 19.78 2.48 7.48
C ALA A 28 20.21 1.21 6.72
N GLY A 29 21.50 0.86 6.77
CA GLY A 29 22.03 -0.38 6.19
C GLY A 29 21.45 -1.62 6.86
N GLU A 30 21.39 -1.64 8.19
CA GLU A 30 20.80 -2.74 8.95
C GLU A 30 19.29 -2.88 8.69
N LEU A 31 18.55 -1.77 8.62
CA LEU A 31 17.12 -1.79 8.28
C LEU A 31 16.83 -2.28 6.86
N ARG A 32 17.75 -2.10 5.90
CA ARG A 32 17.63 -2.69 4.56
C ARG A 32 17.84 -4.20 4.56
N ARG A 33 18.62 -4.72 5.51
CA ARG A 33 18.89 -6.16 5.68
C ARG A 33 17.80 -6.86 6.46
N CYS A 34 17.10 -6.14 7.34
CA CYS A 34 15.81 -6.61 7.81
C CYS A 34 14.94 -6.82 6.57
N GLU A 35 14.59 -8.07 6.28
CA GLU A 35 13.56 -8.41 5.30
C GLU A 35 12.26 -7.73 5.75
N ILE A 36 12.07 -6.46 5.38
CA ILE A 36 10.76 -5.88 5.24
C ILE A 36 10.17 -6.65 4.08
N LYS A 37 9.64 -7.85 4.38
CA LYS A 37 8.91 -8.67 3.43
C LYS A 37 7.84 -7.75 2.89
N GLN A 38 8.04 -7.23 1.68
CA GLN A 38 7.00 -6.48 1.01
C GLN A 38 5.78 -7.39 1.08
N LYS A 39 4.68 -6.88 1.65
CA LYS A 39 3.41 -7.60 1.59
C LYS A 39 3.26 -8.06 0.14
N PRO A 40 3.00 -9.36 -0.11
CA PRO A 40 2.92 -9.86 -1.47
C PRO A 40 1.98 -8.94 -2.25
N ARG A 41 2.50 -8.37 -3.34
CA ARG A 41 1.69 -7.58 -4.26
C ARG A 41 0.66 -8.53 -4.85
N ARG A 42 -0.53 -8.58 -4.23
CA ARG A 42 -1.62 -9.42 -4.71
C ARG A 42 -1.95 -9.00 -6.12
N LYS A 43 -1.97 -9.95 -7.04
CA LYS A 43 -2.35 -9.68 -8.43
C LYS A 43 -3.87 -9.52 -8.48
N ALA A 44 -4.37 -8.55 -9.24
CA ALA A 44 -5.81 -8.41 -9.45
C ALA A 44 -6.43 -9.70 -10.04
N THR A 45 -5.63 -10.50 -10.76
CA THR A 45 -6.01 -11.81 -11.27
C THR A 45 -6.33 -12.84 -10.18
N GLU A 46 -5.94 -12.62 -8.92
CA GLU A 46 -6.32 -13.47 -7.79
C GLU A 46 -7.82 -13.46 -7.51
N PHE A 47 -8.56 -12.47 -8.03
CA PHE A 47 -10.02 -12.37 -7.92
C PHE A 47 -10.78 -13.01 -9.09
N ILE A 48 -10.08 -13.56 -10.09
CA ILE A 48 -10.73 -14.24 -11.23
C ILE A 48 -11.54 -15.43 -10.69
N GLY A 49 -12.84 -15.45 -10.99
CA GLY A 49 -13.76 -16.52 -10.59
C GLY A 49 -14.25 -16.45 -9.13
N VAL A 50 -13.76 -15.50 -8.32
CA VAL A 50 -14.20 -15.33 -6.92
C VAL A 50 -15.60 -14.71 -6.84
N ALA A 51 -15.94 -13.84 -7.79
CA ALA A 51 -17.23 -13.17 -7.81
C ALA A 51 -18.12 -13.73 -8.93
N PRO A 52 -19.44 -13.91 -8.68
CA PRO A 52 -20.39 -14.22 -9.72
C PRO A 52 -20.36 -13.11 -10.78
N ASN A 53 -20.74 -13.45 -12.02
CA ASN A 53 -20.85 -12.44 -13.08
C ASN A 53 -21.80 -11.32 -12.60
N HIS A 54 -21.26 -10.16 -12.27
CA HIS A 54 -22.02 -9.01 -11.78
C HIS A 54 -22.96 -8.44 -12.85
N LEU A 55 -22.76 -8.80 -14.12
CA LEU A 55 -23.68 -8.47 -15.21
C LEU A 55 -24.83 -9.49 -15.32
N GLY A 56 -24.95 -10.46 -14.41
CA GLY A 56 -26.07 -11.41 -14.38
C GLY A 56 -26.17 -12.30 -15.62
N GLY A 57 -25.06 -12.49 -16.36
CA GLY A 57 -25.06 -13.20 -17.64
C GLY A 57 -25.31 -12.30 -18.86
N MET A 58 -25.49 -10.98 -18.67
CA MET A 58 -25.56 -10.01 -19.77
C MET A 58 -24.22 -9.95 -20.49
N ASP A 59 -24.29 -9.93 -21.82
CA ASP A 59 -23.13 -9.74 -22.68
C ASP A 59 -22.48 -8.37 -22.43
N ALA A 60 -21.14 -8.33 -22.50
CA ALA A 60 -20.38 -7.11 -22.21
C ALA A 60 -20.71 -5.98 -23.20
N GLN A 61 -20.98 -6.30 -24.47
CA GLN A 61 -21.34 -5.31 -25.48
C GLN A 61 -22.75 -4.77 -25.26
N GLU A 62 -23.69 -5.64 -24.85
CA GLU A 62 -25.04 -5.22 -24.47
C GLU A 62 -25.00 -4.24 -23.29
N TYR A 63 -24.20 -4.53 -22.26
CA TYR A 63 -24.00 -3.64 -21.12
C TYR A 63 -23.48 -2.25 -21.55
N VAL A 64 -22.43 -2.21 -22.37
CA VAL A 64 -21.85 -0.94 -22.87
C VAL A 64 -22.87 -0.16 -23.72
N THR A 65 -23.67 -0.86 -24.52
CA THR A 65 -24.70 -0.24 -25.36
C THR A 65 -25.76 0.46 -24.50
N ARG A 66 -26.24 -0.20 -23.44
CA ARG A 66 -27.22 0.37 -22.51
C ARG A 66 -26.65 1.53 -21.69
N MET A 67 -25.40 1.43 -21.27
CA MET A 67 -24.68 2.54 -20.61
C MET A 67 -24.64 3.79 -21.49
N ARG A 68 -24.33 3.65 -22.79
CA ARG A 68 -24.29 4.78 -23.73
C ARG A 68 -25.66 5.40 -24.00
N ARG A 69 -26.74 4.61 -23.85
CA ARG A 69 -28.13 5.08 -23.98
C ARG A 69 -28.66 5.76 -22.72
N GLY A 70 -27.89 5.75 -21.63
CA GLY A 70 -28.34 6.31 -20.35
C GLY A 70 -29.42 5.47 -19.66
N GLU A 71 -29.48 4.17 -19.95
CA GLU A 71 -30.48 3.25 -19.38
C GLU A 71 -30.16 2.85 -17.93
N PHE A 72 -28.96 3.16 -17.44
CA PHE A 72 -28.56 2.94 -16.05
C PHE A 72 -28.53 4.27 -15.28
N PRO A 73 -28.98 4.27 -14.01
CA PRO A 73 -28.87 5.46 -13.17
C PRO A 73 -27.40 5.82 -12.95
N ASP A 74 -27.12 7.11 -12.81
CA ASP A 74 -25.80 7.57 -12.38
C ASP A 74 -25.47 6.91 -11.04
N LEU A 75 -24.33 6.23 -10.99
CA LEU A 75 -23.85 5.58 -9.78
C LEU A 75 -23.36 6.67 -8.82
N GLU A 76 -24.20 7.06 -7.86
CA GLU A 76 -23.74 7.82 -6.70
C GLU A 76 -22.86 6.91 -5.83
N ILE A 77 -21.54 7.13 -5.86
CA ILE A 77 -20.62 6.45 -4.96
C ILE A 77 -20.83 7.04 -3.56
N MET A 78 -21.64 6.37 -2.73
CA MET A 78 -21.74 6.71 -1.32
C MET A 78 -20.42 6.33 -0.63
N VAL A 79 -19.56 7.32 -0.42
CA VAL A 79 -18.38 7.19 0.44
C VAL A 79 -18.86 7.17 1.89
N LYS A 80 -18.70 6.04 2.58
CA LYS A 80 -18.85 5.94 4.04
C LYS A 80 -17.50 6.13 4.72
#